data_AF-C7MI42-F1
#
_entry.id   AF-C7MI42-F1
#
_cell.length_a   1.000
_cell.length_b   1.000
_cell.length_c   1.000
_cell.angle_alpha   90.00
_cell.angle_beta   90.00
_cell.angle_gamma   90.00
#
_symmetry.space_group_name_H-M   'P 1'
#
loop_
_entity.id
_entity.type
_entity.pdbx_description
1 polymer ?
#
loop_
_entity_poly.entity_id
_entity_poly.type
_entity_poly.pdbx_seq_one_letter_code
_entity_poly.pdbx_strand_id
1 'polypeptide(L)'
;MSETAEHSPEQPVDYSVEKQLARTVTVTLGWWAHGAVRLVLAVAMLYYGYAKLVLGQFGVADMGDALIAQGEMSPMGVLWRMVAFSPLFQVLAGLAEWGAAIALLWRRSVPLGAVLSAGSMALVFVLNLGYDVPVKQLSLALLVMSLLVLIPWMPRLARAFLGRGEIPRGPLPTLVPWRPLARITNIAGPIAGIVLVVLVGVGVSQMYPPRTVDDAAPAGVWRVAEDTAEPAAQLSEDERWAALAFGEVRYGEESMAQLRRADGELLTGAWTRGQDGTVDLHLRPLREEGMPLTEHLGDEALELTLTIEEQGDGTLHVTGEGQDLVLAPDESGSVVYERGFSWGARPDDPFNR
;
A
#
# COMPACT_ATOMS: atom_id res chain seq x y z
N MET A 1 90.47 -30.17 7.28
CA MET A 1 89.13 -30.23 7.91
C MET A 1 88.93 -29.01 8.77
N SER A 2 88.10 -28.08 8.31
CA SER A 2 87.03 -27.42 9.09
C SER A 2 86.52 -26.25 8.26
N GLU A 3 85.43 -26.50 7.56
CA GLU A 3 84.67 -25.54 6.76
C GLU A 3 83.68 -24.85 7.71
N THR A 4 83.81 -23.53 7.84
CA THR A 4 82.97 -22.72 8.73
C THR A 4 81.70 -22.37 7.97
N ALA A 5 80.59 -23.02 8.31
CA ALA A 5 79.28 -22.72 7.74
C ALA A 5 78.75 -21.39 8.29
N GLU A 6 78.67 -20.39 7.43
CA GLU A 6 78.12 -19.07 7.72
C GLU A 6 76.59 -19.15 7.71
N HIS A 7 75.98 -19.13 8.90
CA HIS A 7 74.52 -19.16 9.06
C HIS A 7 73.96 -17.75 8.83
N SER A 8 73.42 -17.49 7.65
CA SER A 8 72.65 -16.27 7.37
C SER A 8 71.32 -16.31 8.13
N PRO A 9 70.96 -15.29 8.91
CA PRO A 9 69.67 -15.26 9.60
C PRO A 9 68.54 -15.03 8.58
N GLU A 10 67.60 -15.97 8.49
CA GLU A 10 66.33 -15.76 7.81
C GLU A 10 65.63 -14.54 8.42
N GLN A 11 65.39 -13.51 7.60
CA GLN A 11 64.61 -12.35 8.03
C GLN A 11 63.15 -12.76 8.26
N PRO A 12 62.53 -12.37 9.39
CA PRO A 12 61.13 -12.68 9.64
C PRO A 12 60.24 -11.98 8.60
N VAL A 13 59.38 -12.75 7.93
CA VAL A 13 58.42 -12.26 6.94
C VAL A 13 57.44 -11.29 7.62
N ASP A 14 57.36 -10.05 7.13
CA ASP A 14 56.48 -9.00 7.68
C ASP A 14 55.02 -9.18 7.19
N TYR A 15 54.23 -9.92 7.96
CA TYR A 15 52.79 -10.15 7.71
C TYR A 15 51.90 -8.92 8.02
N SER A 16 52.47 -7.77 8.43
CA SER A 16 51.66 -6.61 8.81
C SER A 16 50.95 -5.96 7.62
N VAL A 17 51.59 -5.95 6.45
CA VAL A 17 51.07 -5.37 5.21
C VAL A 17 49.88 -6.19 4.68
N GLU A 18 50.01 -7.52 4.65
CA GLU A 18 48.93 -8.42 4.23
C GLU A 18 47.71 -8.31 5.15
N LYS A 19 47.94 -8.25 6.47
CA LYS A 19 46.88 -8.08 7.46
C LYS A 19 46.18 -6.73 7.34
N GLN A 20 46.91 -5.66 7.03
CA GLN A 20 46.35 -4.33 6.77
C GLN A 20 45.55 -4.28 5.46
N LEU A 21 46.05 -4.91 4.40
CA LEU A 21 45.34 -5.07 3.12
C LEU A 21 44.04 -5.85 3.32
N ALA A 22 44.10 -7.02 3.95
CA ALA A 22 42.93 -7.85 4.24
C ALA A 22 41.87 -7.08 5.05
N ARG A 23 42.28 -6.36 6.11
CA ARG A 23 41.37 -5.51 6.89
C ARG A 23 40.71 -4.42 6.03
N THR A 24 41.49 -3.78 5.15
CA THR A 24 40.98 -2.70 4.28
C THR A 24 39.99 -3.24 3.26
N VAL A 25 40.28 -4.39 2.66
CA VAL A 25 39.38 -5.10 1.73
C VAL A 25 38.09 -5.48 2.44
N THR A 26 38.15 -6.11 3.61
CA THR A 26 36.96 -6.51 4.38
C THR A 26 36.09 -5.33 4.77
N VAL A 27 36.67 -4.23 5.24
CA VAL A 27 35.92 -3.00 5.58
C VAL A 27 35.28 -2.39 4.33
N THR A 28 35.99 -2.38 3.20
CA THR A 28 35.47 -1.85 1.94
C THR A 28 34.30 -2.69 1.45
N LEU A 29 34.43 -4.01 1.43
CA LEU A 29 33.33 -4.94 1.08
C LEU A 29 32.13 -4.78 2.00
N GLY A 30 32.36 -4.61 3.31
CA GLY A 30 31.29 -4.33 4.27
C GLY A 30 30.52 -3.05 3.94
N TRP A 31 31.20 -1.97 3.54
CA TRP A 31 30.54 -0.73 3.12
C TRP A 31 29.80 -0.86 1.79
N TRP A 32 30.30 -1.67 0.85
CA TRP A 32 29.58 -1.97 -0.39
C TRP A 32 28.32 -2.79 -0.13
N ALA A 33 28.41 -3.83 0.70
CA ALA A 33 27.25 -4.63 1.12
C ALA A 33 26.20 -3.76 1.84
N HIS A 34 26.65 -2.91 2.77
CA HIS A 34 25.79 -1.93 3.44
C HIS A 34 25.12 -0.97 2.46
N GLY A 35 25.88 -0.44 1.49
CA GLY A 35 25.37 0.42 0.43
C GLY A 35 24.33 -0.25 -0.46
N ALA A 36 24.52 -1.54 -0.78
CA ALA A 36 23.57 -2.32 -1.55
C ALA A 36 22.26 -2.54 -0.79
N VAL A 37 22.34 -3.00 0.47
CA VAL A 37 21.15 -3.16 1.34
C VAL A 37 20.41 -1.83 1.50
N ARG A 38 21.15 -0.73 1.70
CA ARG A 38 20.58 0.62 1.80
C ARG A 38 19.85 1.01 0.52
N LEU A 39 20.40 0.72 -0.66
CA LEU A 39 19.77 1.05 -1.93
C LEU A 39 18.50 0.23 -2.15
N VAL A 40 18.54 -1.08 -1.88
CA VAL A 40 17.35 -1.97 -1.97
C VAL A 40 16.25 -1.48 -1.03
N LEU A 41 16.59 -1.19 0.22
CA LEU A 41 15.65 -0.63 1.19
C LEU A 41 15.07 0.71 0.70
N ALA A 42 15.91 1.63 0.21
CA ALA A 42 15.43 2.93 -0.28
C ALA A 42 14.47 2.77 -1.48
N VAL A 43 14.77 1.88 -2.43
CA VAL A 43 13.87 1.62 -3.57
C VAL A 43 12.54 1.04 -3.11
N ALA A 44 12.54 0.07 -2.20
CA ALA A 44 11.32 -0.52 -1.65
C ALA A 44 10.49 0.54 -0.89
N MET A 45 11.12 1.35 -0.04
CA MET A 45 10.46 2.42 0.69
C MET A 45 9.90 3.51 -0.23
N LEU A 46 10.59 3.84 -1.34
CA LEU A 46 10.06 4.75 -2.37
C LEU A 46 8.82 4.16 -3.03
N TYR A 47 8.86 2.89 -3.43
CA TYR A 47 7.74 2.21 -4.08
C TYR A 47 6.49 2.26 -3.18
N TYR A 48 6.59 1.78 -1.94
CA TYR A 48 5.46 1.77 -1.01
C TYR A 48 5.02 3.17 -0.59
N GLY A 49 5.98 4.09 -0.39
CA GLY A 49 5.69 5.48 -0.09
C GLY A 49 4.87 6.15 -1.19
N TYR A 50 5.31 6.04 -2.45
CA TYR A 50 4.55 6.57 -3.58
C TYR A 50 3.18 5.90 -3.73
N ALA A 51 3.10 4.57 -3.61
CA ALA A 51 1.83 3.84 -3.71
C ALA A 51 0.79 4.32 -2.69
N LYS A 52 1.23 4.71 -1.48
CA LYS A 52 0.34 5.31 -0.47
C LYS A 52 0.05 6.79 -0.73
N LEU A 53 1.04 7.57 -1.18
CA LEU A 53 0.86 9.00 -1.49
C LEU A 53 -0.17 9.25 -2.59
N VAL A 54 -0.24 8.36 -3.58
CA VAL A 54 -1.23 8.44 -4.67
C VAL A 54 -2.54 7.74 -4.31
N LEU A 55 -2.67 7.19 -3.10
CA LEU A 55 -3.80 6.37 -2.63
C LEU A 55 -4.04 5.13 -3.51
N GLY A 56 -2.99 4.60 -4.14
CA GLY A 56 -3.07 3.45 -5.04
C GLY A 56 -3.04 2.11 -4.31
N GLN A 57 -2.32 2.01 -3.18
CA GLN A 57 -2.16 0.74 -2.47
C GLN A 57 -3.48 0.21 -1.86
N PHE A 58 -4.30 1.09 -1.29
CA PHE A 58 -5.54 0.74 -0.62
C PHE A 58 -6.78 1.31 -1.30
N GLY A 59 -6.60 2.19 -2.29
CA GLY A 59 -7.71 2.95 -2.86
C GLY A 59 -8.26 3.99 -1.88
N VAL A 60 -9.50 4.39 -2.13
CA VAL A 60 -10.31 5.23 -1.26
C VAL A 60 -11.59 4.48 -0.93
N ALA A 61 -12.13 4.71 0.27
CA ALA A 61 -13.45 4.18 0.60
C ALA A 61 -14.50 4.83 -0.30
N ASP A 62 -15.37 4.00 -0.85
CA ASP A 62 -16.37 4.38 -1.84
C ASP A 62 -17.70 3.65 -1.55
N MET A 63 -18.81 4.26 -1.94
CA MET A 63 -20.16 3.72 -1.72
C MET A 63 -20.35 2.35 -2.36
N GLY A 64 -19.62 2.03 -3.43
CA GLY A 64 -19.63 0.71 -4.08
C GLY A 64 -19.21 -0.46 -3.16
N ASP A 65 -18.70 -0.17 -1.95
CA ASP A 65 -18.37 -1.16 -0.92
C ASP A 65 -19.37 -1.20 0.25
N ALA A 66 -20.50 -0.48 0.16
CA ALA A 66 -21.40 -0.26 1.29
C ALA A 66 -22.18 -1.52 1.75
N LEU A 67 -22.38 -2.50 0.87
CA LEU A 67 -23.25 -3.65 1.15
C LEU A 67 -22.55 -4.81 1.83
N ILE A 68 -21.22 -4.89 1.75
CA ILE A 68 -20.45 -5.99 2.36
C ILE A 68 -20.51 -5.93 3.88
N ALA A 69 -20.97 -7.02 4.50
CA ALA A 69 -21.11 -7.11 5.94
C ALA A 69 -19.76 -7.41 6.62
N GLN A 70 -19.60 -6.98 7.88
CA GLN A 70 -18.40 -7.22 8.67
C GLN A 70 -18.03 -8.72 8.76
N GLY A 71 -19.03 -9.62 8.77
CA GLY A 71 -18.83 -11.07 8.82
C GLY A 71 -18.37 -11.70 7.50
N GLU A 72 -18.50 -10.97 6.38
CA GLU A 72 -18.11 -11.44 5.04
C GLU A 72 -16.69 -11.01 4.66
N MET A 73 -16.10 -10.13 5.46
CA MET A 73 -14.74 -9.63 5.22
C MET A 73 -13.70 -10.58 5.81
N SER A 74 -12.65 -10.85 5.06
CA SER A 74 -11.40 -11.38 5.63
C SER A 74 -10.74 -10.36 6.57
N PRO A 75 -9.88 -10.78 7.51
CA PRO A 75 -9.10 -9.84 8.33
C PRO A 75 -8.33 -8.82 7.48
N MET A 76 -7.76 -9.25 6.36
CA MET A 76 -7.10 -8.36 5.40
C MET A 76 -8.08 -7.32 4.83
N GLY A 77 -9.30 -7.74 4.45
CA GLY A 77 -10.34 -6.84 3.94
C GLY A 77 -10.74 -5.76 4.94
N VAL A 78 -10.80 -6.08 6.23
CA VAL A 78 -11.06 -5.12 7.31
C VAL A 78 -9.95 -4.07 7.38
N LEU A 79 -8.67 -4.51 7.36
CA LEU A 79 -7.53 -3.59 7.37
C LEU A 79 -7.54 -2.67 6.15
N TRP A 80 -7.80 -3.22 4.95
CA TRP A 80 -7.83 -2.45 3.70
C TRP A 80 -8.87 -1.35 3.77
N ARG A 81 -10.11 -1.67 4.16
CA ARG A 81 -11.21 -0.70 4.27
C ARG A 81 -10.94 0.36 5.34
N MET A 82 -10.40 -0.03 6.50
CA MET A 82 -10.02 0.93 7.54
C MET A 82 -8.99 1.95 7.04
N VAL A 83 -8.01 1.50 6.27
CA VAL A 83 -6.97 2.38 5.70
C VAL A 83 -7.51 3.20 4.53
N ALA A 84 -8.32 2.60 3.65
CA ALA A 84 -8.99 3.27 2.54
C ALA A 84 -9.90 4.42 3.01
N PHE A 85 -10.59 4.22 4.14
CA PHE A 85 -11.45 5.22 4.77
C PHE A 85 -10.72 6.47 5.25
N SER A 86 -9.41 6.38 5.53
CA SER A 86 -8.61 7.52 5.99
C SER A 86 -7.50 7.87 5.00
N PRO A 87 -7.80 8.68 3.96
CA PRO A 87 -6.77 9.23 3.07
C PRO A 87 -5.66 9.98 3.83
N LEU A 88 -6.01 10.64 4.94
CA LEU A 88 -5.04 11.30 5.81
C LEU A 88 -4.03 10.30 6.39
N PHE A 89 -4.51 9.18 6.95
CA PHE A 89 -3.64 8.13 7.47
C PHE A 89 -2.73 7.56 6.37
N GLN A 90 -3.29 7.27 5.20
CA GLN A 90 -2.53 6.78 4.04
C GLN A 90 -1.42 7.75 3.62
N VAL A 91 -1.75 9.03 3.44
CA VAL A 91 -0.79 10.06 3.02
C VAL A 91 0.30 10.24 4.07
N LEU A 92 -0.04 10.28 5.37
CA LEU A 92 0.96 10.41 6.43
C LEU A 92 1.89 9.19 6.51
N ALA A 93 1.34 7.98 6.38
CA ALA A 93 2.15 6.77 6.28
C ALA A 93 3.04 6.79 5.04
N GLY A 94 2.50 7.18 3.88
CA GLY A 94 3.25 7.34 2.63
C GLY A 94 4.36 8.38 2.71
N LEU A 95 4.12 9.52 3.36
CA LEU A 95 5.13 10.55 3.63
C LEU A 95 6.23 10.04 4.55
N ALA A 96 5.91 9.26 5.58
CA ALA A 96 6.90 8.66 6.45
C ALA A 96 7.80 7.69 5.68
N GLU A 97 7.21 6.84 4.84
CA GLU A 97 7.93 5.86 4.02
C GLU A 97 8.80 6.53 2.94
N TRP A 98 8.22 7.46 2.18
CA TRP A 98 8.89 8.22 1.14
C TRP A 98 10.01 9.11 1.72
N GLY A 99 9.74 9.78 2.85
CA GLY A 99 10.72 10.59 3.56
C GLY A 99 11.87 9.76 4.13
N ALA A 100 11.59 8.56 4.64
CA ALA A 100 12.63 7.61 5.06
C ALA A 100 13.53 7.24 3.87
N ALA A 101 12.94 6.96 2.71
CA ALA A 101 13.66 6.61 1.51
C ALA A 101 14.59 7.74 1.02
N ILE A 102 14.09 8.97 0.97
CA ILE A 102 14.90 10.16 0.68
C ILE A 102 16.06 10.25 1.66
N ALA A 103 15.78 10.13 2.96
CA ALA A 103 16.83 10.21 3.98
C ALA A 103 17.90 9.11 3.81
N LEU A 104 17.54 7.90 3.35
CA LEU A 104 18.47 6.81 3.05
C LEU A 104 19.37 7.09 1.83
N LEU A 105 18.90 7.83 0.83
CA LEU A 105 19.68 8.15 -0.38
C LEU A 105 20.79 9.18 -0.10
N TRP A 106 20.59 10.09 0.85
CA TRP A 106 21.60 11.05 1.26
C TRP A 106 22.50 10.52 2.39
N ARG A 107 23.80 10.42 2.12
CA ARG A 107 24.83 9.92 3.06
C ARG A 107 24.81 10.51 4.48
N ARG A 108 24.30 11.73 4.66
CA ARG A 108 24.26 12.42 5.96
C ARG A 108 23.01 12.09 6.77
N SER A 109 21.94 11.69 6.11
CA SER A 109 20.62 11.40 6.68
C SER A 109 20.32 9.91 6.78
N VAL A 110 21.23 9.03 6.37
CA VAL A 110 21.09 7.57 6.49
C VAL A 110 20.58 7.10 7.86
N PRO A 111 21.12 7.55 9.01
CA PRO A 111 20.60 7.09 10.30
C PRO A 111 19.14 7.51 10.54
N LEU A 112 18.72 8.70 10.08
CA LEU A 112 17.33 9.14 10.15
C LEU A 112 16.44 8.25 9.29
N GLY A 113 16.84 8.02 8.03
CA GLY A 113 16.10 7.16 7.12
C GLY A 113 15.97 5.73 7.66
N ALA A 114 17.04 5.17 8.22
CA ALA A 114 17.04 3.83 8.78
C ALA A 114 16.10 3.70 10.01
N VAL A 115 16.07 4.71 10.90
CA VAL A 115 15.15 4.73 12.05
C VAL A 115 13.70 4.85 11.58
N LEU A 116 13.41 5.75 10.63
CA LEU A 116 12.06 5.91 10.08
C LEU A 116 11.58 4.64 9.37
N SER A 117 12.45 4.02 8.55
CA SER A 117 12.15 2.72 7.92
C SER A 117 11.91 1.63 8.95
N ALA A 118 12.71 1.57 10.03
CA ALA A 118 12.52 0.57 11.08
C ALA A 118 11.16 0.76 11.80
N GLY A 119 10.81 1.99 12.17
CA GLY A 119 9.51 2.28 12.79
C GLY A 119 8.35 1.96 11.86
N SER A 120 8.43 2.38 10.60
CA SER A 120 7.38 2.13 9.60
C SER A 120 7.21 0.63 9.32
N MET A 121 8.31 -0.10 9.08
CA MET A 121 8.26 -1.52 8.79
C MET A 121 7.88 -2.36 10.01
N ALA A 122 8.20 -1.91 11.23
CA ALA A 122 7.70 -2.55 12.44
C ALA A 122 6.17 -2.43 12.53
N LEU A 123 5.61 -1.25 12.27
CA LEU A 123 4.15 -1.06 12.25
C LEU A 123 3.49 -1.91 11.16
N VAL A 124 4.02 -1.86 9.93
CA VAL A 124 3.51 -2.67 8.81
C VAL A 124 3.60 -4.16 9.12
N PHE A 125 4.70 -4.63 9.71
CA PHE A 125 4.85 -6.03 10.10
C PHE A 125 3.83 -6.46 11.14
N VAL A 126 3.56 -5.63 12.16
CA VAL A 126 2.53 -5.90 13.16
C VAL A 126 1.14 -5.96 12.52
N LEU A 127 0.81 -5.03 11.63
CA LEU A 127 -0.46 -5.06 10.89
C LEU A 127 -0.57 -6.32 10.03
N ASN A 128 0.50 -6.71 9.34
CA ASN A 128 0.52 -7.92 8.52
C ASN A 128 0.34 -9.20 9.34
N LEU A 129 0.86 -9.25 10.58
CA LEU A 129 0.62 -10.36 11.49
C LEU A 129 -0.79 -10.35 12.06
N GLY A 130 -1.30 -9.19 12.45
CA GLY A 130 -2.60 -9.05 13.12
C GLY A 130 -3.81 -9.23 12.20
N TYR A 131 -3.66 -8.89 10.92
CA TYR A 131 -4.73 -8.96 9.91
C TYR A 131 -4.46 -10.00 8.81
N ASP A 132 -3.55 -10.95 9.09
CA ASP A 132 -3.14 -12.04 8.21
C ASP A 132 -2.88 -11.64 6.75
N VAL A 133 -2.09 -10.58 6.57
CA VAL A 133 -1.72 -10.09 5.24
C VAL A 133 -0.61 -10.98 4.66
N PRO A 134 -0.72 -11.45 3.40
CA PRO A 134 0.19 -12.45 2.82
C PRO A 134 1.61 -11.95 2.52
N VAL A 135 1.97 -10.70 2.89
CA VAL A 135 3.30 -10.10 2.66
C VAL A 135 4.14 -9.91 3.93
N LYS A 136 3.82 -10.64 5.00
CA LYS A 136 4.52 -10.58 6.30
C LYS A 136 6.04 -10.83 6.22
N GLN A 137 6.50 -11.76 5.38
CA GLN A 137 7.93 -12.06 5.20
C GLN A 137 8.69 -10.88 4.58
N LEU A 138 8.07 -10.19 3.61
CA LEU A 138 8.70 -9.04 2.96
C LEU A 138 8.82 -7.86 3.92
N SER A 139 7.77 -7.56 4.69
CA SER A 139 7.83 -6.50 5.72
C SER A 139 8.89 -6.79 6.80
N LEU A 140 9.04 -8.06 7.19
CA LEU A 140 10.09 -8.48 8.12
C LEU A 140 11.49 -8.32 7.52
N ALA A 141 11.67 -8.69 6.25
CA ALA A 141 12.95 -8.52 5.57
C ALA A 141 13.35 -7.04 5.48
N LEU A 142 12.41 -6.15 5.15
CA LEU A 142 12.65 -4.70 5.12
C LEU A 142 12.95 -4.13 6.51
N LEU A 143 12.27 -4.61 7.55
CA LEU A 143 12.58 -4.28 8.94
C LEU A 143 14.02 -4.70 9.29
N VAL A 144 14.41 -5.94 9.00
CA VAL A 144 15.78 -6.43 9.25
C VAL A 144 16.80 -5.59 8.46
N MET A 145 16.54 -5.30 7.18
CA MET A 145 17.41 -4.44 6.37
C MET A 145 17.57 -3.05 6.98
N SER A 146 16.50 -2.44 7.50
CA SER A 146 16.58 -1.13 8.16
C SER A 146 17.45 -1.16 9.42
N LEU A 147 17.37 -2.23 10.21
CA LEU A 147 18.23 -2.43 11.37
C LEU A 147 19.68 -2.65 10.96
N LEU A 148 19.95 -3.48 9.94
CA LEU A 148 21.28 -3.69 9.38
C LEU A 148 21.90 -2.37 8.90
N VAL A 149 21.11 -1.53 8.23
CA VAL A 149 21.55 -0.20 7.82
C VAL A 149 21.86 0.67 9.03
N LEU A 150 21.08 0.58 10.12
CA LEU A 150 21.26 1.40 11.32
C LEU A 150 22.49 1.03 12.18
N ILE A 151 22.97 -0.23 12.12
CA ILE A 151 24.05 -0.77 12.98
C ILE A 151 25.25 0.19 13.15
N PRO A 152 25.85 0.78 12.09
CA PRO A 152 27.03 1.65 12.25
C PRO A 152 26.77 2.90 13.10
N TRP A 153 25.51 3.31 13.25
CA TRP A 153 25.10 4.50 13.99
C TRP A 153 24.46 4.17 15.36
N MET A 154 24.17 2.90 15.68
CA MET A 154 23.57 2.51 16.96
C MET A 154 24.35 2.99 18.19
N PRO A 155 25.71 2.90 18.26
CA PRO A 155 26.44 3.40 19.43
C PRO A 155 26.30 4.91 19.62
N ARG A 156 26.18 5.66 18.52
CA ARG A 156 25.95 7.10 18.55
C ARG A 156 24.55 7.42 19.05
N LEU A 157 23.56 6.67 18.58
CA LEU A 157 22.16 6.83 18.95
C LEU A 157 21.96 6.48 20.44
N ALA A 158 22.54 5.38 20.90
CA ALA A 158 22.51 4.98 22.31
C ALA A 158 23.15 6.05 23.22
N ARG A 159 24.29 6.63 22.83
CA ARG A 159 24.87 7.76 23.59
C ARG A 159 23.99 9.01 23.58
N ALA A 160 23.30 9.28 22.47
CA ALA A 160 22.40 10.44 22.37
C ALA A 160 21.18 10.31 23.29
N PHE A 161 20.62 9.09 23.43
CA PHE A 161 19.42 8.84 24.23
C PHE A 161 19.72 8.48 25.70
N LEU A 162 20.78 7.71 25.96
CA LEU A 162 21.08 7.13 27.28
C LEU A 162 22.34 7.72 27.93
N GLY A 163 23.18 8.41 27.16
CA GLY A 163 24.46 8.92 27.62
C GLY A 163 24.37 10.32 28.23
N ARG A 164 25.42 10.69 28.97
CA ARG A 164 25.70 12.07 29.38
C ARG A 164 27.06 12.45 28.76
N GLY A 165 27.10 13.44 27.87
CA GLY A 165 28.34 13.90 27.24
C GLY A 165 28.22 14.14 25.72
N GLU A 166 29.34 14.43 25.08
CA GLU A 166 29.38 14.79 23.66
C GLU A 166 29.07 13.59 22.74
N ILE A 167 28.30 13.87 21.68
CA ILE A 167 27.95 12.89 20.66
C ILE A 167 29.02 12.94 19.55
N PRO A 168 29.84 11.89 19.38
CA PRO A 168 30.89 11.90 18.36
C PRO A 168 30.31 11.96 16.94
N ARG A 169 31.11 12.48 16.01
CA ARG A 169 30.76 12.50 14.58
C ARG A 169 30.51 11.07 14.12
N GLY A 170 29.36 10.86 13.46
CA GLY A 170 29.00 9.54 12.93
C GLY A 170 29.89 9.12 11.75
N PRO A 171 29.93 7.81 11.44
CA PRO A 171 30.64 7.33 10.27
C PRO A 171 30.05 7.95 9.00
N LEU A 172 30.93 8.31 8.07
CA LEU A 172 30.56 8.69 6.71
C LEU A 172 30.87 7.49 5.81
N PRO A 173 29.88 6.87 5.16
CA PRO A 173 30.14 5.80 4.22
C PRO A 173 30.93 6.35 3.03
N THR A 174 32.22 6.01 2.95
CA THR A 174 33.08 6.25 1.78
C THR A 174 33.24 4.95 1.01
N LEU A 175 32.45 4.77 -0.06
CA LEU A 175 32.50 3.58 -0.92
C LEU A 175 33.79 3.49 -1.74
N VAL A 176 34.38 4.65 -2.08
CA VAL A 176 35.62 4.73 -2.86
C VAL A 176 36.62 5.63 -2.14
N PRO A 177 37.77 5.11 -1.67
CA PRO A 177 38.75 5.88 -0.89
C PRO A 177 39.65 6.81 -1.73
N TRP A 178 39.45 6.90 -3.05
CA TRP A 178 40.21 7.78 -3.94
C TRP A 178 39.69 9.22 -3.96
N ARG A 179 40.54 10.18 -3.57
CA ARG A 179 40.19 11.61 -3.40
C ARG A 179 39.52 12.32 -4.59
N PRO A 180 39.97 12.16 -5.85
CA PRO A 180 39.30 12.83 -6.99
C PRO A 180 37.94 12.20 -7.28
N LEU A 181 37.83 10.87 -7.23
CA LEU A 181 36.59 10.13 -7.45
C LEU A 181 35.57 10.33 -6.31
N ALA A 182 36.05 10.58 -5.09
CA ALA A 182 35.21 10.98 -3.96
C ALA A 182 34.51 12.34 -4.19
N ARG A 183 35.13 13.30 -4.88
CA ARG A 183 34.46 14.59 -5.21
C ARG A 183 33.36 14.40 -6.25
N ILE A 184 33.58 13.56 -7.26
CA ILE A 184 32.61 13.28 -8.31
C ILE A 184 31.39 12.55 -7.71
N THR A 185 31.61 11.51 -6.91
CA THR A 185 30.53 10.76 -6.23
C THR A 185 29.78 11.62 -5.21
N ASN A 186 30.39 12.68 -4.67
CA ASN A 186 29.70 13.63 -3.79
C ASN A 186 28.61 14.45 -4.48
N ILE A 187 28.69 14.66 -5.80
CA ILE A 187 27.71 15.40 -6.61
C ILE A 187 26.83 14.42 -7.40
N ALA A 188 27.44 13.42 -8.03
CA ALA A 188 26.73 12.41 -8.80
C ALA A 188 25.79 11.57 -7.93
N GLY A 189 26.14 11.31 -6.66
CA GLY A 189 25.29 10.55 -5.73
C GLY A 189 23.92 11.19 -5.48
N PRO A 190 23.85 12.46 -5.03
CA PRO A 190 22.59 13.19 -4.90
C PRO A 190 21.79 13.28 -6.20
N ILE A 191 22.44 13.53 -7.34
CA ILE A 191 21.76 13.59 -8.65
C ILE A 191 21.16 12.21 -8.98
N ALA A 192 21.92 11.13 -8.85
CA ALA A 192 21.42 9.78 -9.06
C ALA A 192 20.28 9.43 -8.09
N GLY A 193 20.35 9.91 -6.85
CA GLY A 193 19.26 9.80 -5.88
C GLY A 193 17.98 10.51 -6.34
N ILE A 194 18.09 11.75 -6.81
CA ILE A 194 16.94 12.51 -7.36
C ILE A 194 16.36 11.81 -8.58
N VAL A 195 17.22 11.39 -9.52
CA VAL A 195 16.78 10.66 -10.72
C VAL A 195 16.05 9.37 -10.31
N LEU A 196 16.56 8.62 -9.34
CA LEU A 196 15.90 7.41 -8.83
C LEU A 196 14.53 7.72 -8.22
N VAL A 197 14.42 8.77 -7.40
CA VAL A 197 13.14 9.22 -6.82
C VAL A 197 12.13 9.54 -7.91
N VAL A 198 12.54 10.30 -8.94
CA VAL A 198 11.66 10.68 -10.07
C VAL A 198 11.26 9.45 -10.88
N LEU A 199 12.20 8.57 -11.23
CA LEU A 199 11.92 7.37 -12.03
C LEU A 199 10.96 6.42 -11.31
N VAL A 200 11.18 6.17 -10.01
CA VAL A 200 10.27 5.34 -9.22
C VAL A 200 8.91 6.01 -9.09
N GLY A 201 8.87 7.32 -8.82
CA GLY A 201 7.62 8.06 -8.70
C GLY A 201 6.78 8.04 -9.99
N VAL A 202 7.40 8.27 -11.14
CA VAL A 202 6.74 8.15 -12.46
C VAL A 202 6.30 6.71 -12.69
N GLY A 203 7.18 5.72 -12.47
CA GLY A 203 6.85 4.31 -12.66
C GLY A 203 5.65 3.87 -11.84
N VAL A 204 5.61 4.22 -10.55
CA VAL A 204 4.49 3.90 -9.65
C VAL A 204 3.22 4.65 -10.07
N SER A 205 3.32 5.93 -10.44
CA SER A 205 2.14 6.71 -10.85
C SER A 205 1.48 6.17 -12.12
N GLN A 206 2.26 5.53 -13.01
CA GLN A 206 1.75 4.90 -14.24
C GLN A 206 1.15 3.50 -13.99
N MET A 207 1.38 2.89 -12.82
CA MET A 207 0.79 1.59 -12.47
C MET A 207 -0.68 1.71 -12.04
N TYR A 208 -1.11 2.89 -11.61
CA TYR A 208 -2.47 3.11 -11.11
C TYR A 208 -3.28 3.94 -12.12
N PRO A 209 -4.50 3.51 -12.46
CA PRO A 209 -5.36 4.27 -13.36
C PRO A 209 -5.72 5.63 -12.75
N PRO A 210 -6.00 6.64 -13.61
CA PRO A 210 -6.45 7.94 -13.13
C PRO A 210 -7.76 7.79 -12.36
N ARG A 211 -7.86 8.50 -11.24
CA ARG A 211 -9.05 8.54 -10.40
C ARG A 211 -9.88 9.79 -10.70
N THR A 212 -11.16 9.61 -10.94
CA THR A 212 -12.15 10.69 -11.05
C THR A 212 -13.36 10.38 -10.15
N VAL A 213 -14.20 11.38 -9.89
CA VAL A 213 -15.45 11.21 -9.12
C VAL A 213 -16.61 11.50 -10.08
N ASP A 214 -17.58 10.60 -10.10
CA ASP A 214 -18.88 10.76 -10.77
C ASP A 214 -19.99 10.51 -9.75
N ASP A 215 -20.55 11.60 -9.24
CA ASP A 215 -21.60 11.64 -8.22
C ASP A 215 -23.02 11.62 -8.84
N ALA A 216 -23.15 11.55 -10.16
CA ALA A 216 -24.44 11.48 -10.82
C ALA A 216 -25.09 10.09 -10.70
N ALA A 217 -26.42 10.03 -10.70
CA ALA A 217 -27.18 8.78 -10.71
C ALA A 217 -26.65 7.81 -11.79
N PRO A 218 -26.42 6.52 -11.47
CA PRO A 218 -26.88 5.82 -10.27
C PRO A 218 -25.93 5.83 -9.07
N ALA A 219 -24.86 6.63 -9.03
CA ALA A 219 -23.94 6.64 -7.89
C ALA A 219 -24.70 6.81 -6.56
N GLY A 220 -24.48 5.91 -5.61
CA GLY A 220 -25.26 5.84 -4.37
C GLY A 220 -25.51 4.43 -3.86
N VAL A 221 -26.17 4.35 -2.70
CA VAL A 221 -26.63 3.09 -2.11
C VAL A 221 -28.15 3.02 -2.19
N TRP A 222 -28.66 1.91 -2.67
CA TRP A 222 -30.04 1.74 -3.09
C TRP A 222 -30.63 0.45 -2.56
N ARG A 223 -31.90 0.50 -2.20
CA ARG A 223 -32.71 -0.67 -1.85
C ARG A 223 -33.81 -0.87 -2.88
N VAL A 224 -34.11 -2.13 -3.18
CA VAL A 224 -35.23 -2.46 -4.05
C VAL A 224 -36.53 -2.16 -3.31
N ALA A 225 -37.29 -1.19 -3.82
CA ALA A 225 -38.58 -0.77 -3.30
C ALA A 225 -39.74 -1.49 -3.99
N GLU A 226 -39.64 -1.67 -5.31
CA GLU A 226 -40.59 -2.43 -6.12
C GLU A 226 -39.85 -3.41 -7.03
N ASP A 227 -40.41 -4.61 -7.16
CA ASP A 227 -39.91 -5.67 -8.04
C ASP A 227 -41.11 -6.37 -8.69
N THR A 228 -41.07 -6.50 -10.01
CA THR A 228 -42.11 -7.17 -10.80
C THR A 228 -41.98 -8.70 -10.81
N ALA A 229 -40.82 -9.24 -10.40
CA ALA A 229 -40.57 -10.68 -10.33
C ALA A 229 -41.31 -11.34 -9.16
N GLU A 230 -41.79 -12.57 -9.40
CA GLU A 230 -42.44 -13.36 -8.35
C GLU A 230 -41.41 -13.86 -7.32
N PRO A 231 -41.70 -13.77 -6.01
CA PRO A 231 -40.83 -14.29 -4.97
C PRO A 231 -40.69 -15.81 -5.04
N ALA A 232 -39.48 -16.31 -4.79
CA ALA A 232 -39.27 -17.74 -4.56
C ALA A 232 -40.03 -18.20 -3.31
N ALA A 233 -40.41 -19.48 -3.27
CA ALA A 233 -41.14 -20.04 -2.13
C ALA A 233 -40.28 -20.12 -0.85
N GLN A 234 -38.96 -20.22 -1.00
CA GLN A 234 -37.98 -20.24 0.08
C GLN A 234 -37.01 -19.07 -0.09
N LEU A 235 -36.71 -18.37 1.00
CA LEU A 235 -35.77 -17.23 0.97
C LEU A 235 -34.37 -17.64 0.49
N SER A 236 -33.91 -18.83 0.85
CA SER A 236 -32.58 -19.34 0.46
C SER A 236 -32.44 -19.66 -1.04
N GLU A 237 -33.55 -19.58 -1.79
CA GLU A 237 -33.60 -19.82 -3.24
C GLU A 237 -34.05 -18.55 -3.98
N ASP A 238 -34.19 -17.42 -3.27
CA ASP A 238 -34.68 -16.16 -3.82
C ASP A 238 -33.52 -15.31 -4.37
N GLU A 239 -33.27 -15.44 -5.67
CA GLU A 239 -32.20 -14.72 -6.37
C GLU A 239 -32.57 -13.26 -6.73
N ARG A 240 -33.76 -12.79 -6.34
CA ARG A 240 -34.19 -11.40 -6.60
C ARG A 240 -33.28 -10.41 -5.87
N TRP A 241 -33.25 -9.20 -6.40
CA TRP A 241 -32.36 -8.16 -5.90
C TRP A 241 -32.96 -7.54 -4.64
N ALA A 242 -32.11 -7.29 -3.63
CA ALA A 242 -32.52 -6.66 -2.39
C ALA A 242 -31.92 -5.25 -2.24
N ALA A 243 -30.66 -5.07 -2.63
CA ALA A 243 -29.96 -3.80 -2.57
C ALA A 243 -28.83 -3.71 -3.61
N LEU A 244 -28.55 -2.50 -4.09
CA LEU A 244 -27.43 -2.19 -4.98
C LEU A 244 -26.61 -1.04 -4.40
N ALA A 245 -25.31 -1.09 -4.63
CA ALA A 245 -24.44 0.04 -4.36
C ALA A 245 -23.58 0.32 -5.59
N PHE A 246 -23.67 1.56 -6.06
CA PHE A 246 -22.88 2.07 -7.17
C PHE A 246 -21.88 3.08 -6.61
N GLY A 247 -20.60 2.77 -6.76
CA GLY A 247 -19.51 3.63 -6.37
C GLY A 247 -19.45 4.91 -7.20
N GLU A 248 -19.06 6.01 -6.57
CA GLU A 248 -18.82 7.31 -7.21
C GLU A 248 -17.37 7.44 -7.70
N VAL A 249 -16.46 6.62 -7.18
CA VAL A 249 -15.04 6.69 -7.50
C VAL A 249 -14.72 5.84 -8.72
N ARG A 250 -14.40 6.53 -9.82
CA ARG A 250 -14.01 5.90 -11.09
C ARG A 250 -12.50 5.74 -11.21
N TYR A 251 -12.06 4.52 -11.48
CA TYR A 251 -10.68 4.16 -11.82
C TYR A 251 -10.60 3.81 -13.31
N GLY A 252 -10.10 4.74 -14.12
CA GLY A 252 -10.18 4.61 -15.58
C GLY A 252 -11.62 4.81 -16.05
N GLU A 253 -12.29 3.74 -16.49
CA GLU A 253 -13.69 3.76 -16.94
C GLU A 253 -14.65 3.05 -15.97
N GLU A 254 -14.09 2.29 -15.02
CA GLU A 254 -14.84 1.43 -14.09
C GLU A 254 -15.00 2.08 -12.72
N SER A 255 -16.15 1.84 -12.09
CA SER A 255 -16.42 2.20 -10.69
C SER A 255 -16.89 0.95 -9.95
N MET A 256 -16.65 0.87 -8.63
CA MET A 256 -17.02 -0.33 -7.87
C MET A 256 -18.54 -0.49 -7.79
N ALA A 257 -19.03 -1.73 -7.87
CA ALA A 257 -20.43 -2.05 -7.65
C ALA A 257 -20.61 -3.29 -6.76
N GLN A 258 -21.69 -3.28 -5.99
CA GLN A 258 -22.15 -4.42 -5.21
C GLN A 258 -23.65 -4.63 -5.41
N LEU A 259 -24.06 -5.90 -5.40
CA LEU A 259 -25.46 -6.33 -5.46
C LEU A 259 -25.69 -7.35 -4.35
N ARG A 260 -26.69 -7.09 -3.52
CA ARG A 260 -27.20 -8.04 -2.52
C ARG A 260 -28.47 -8.69 -3.04
N ARG A 261 -28.51 -10.01 -3.04
CA ARG A 261 -29.71 -10.81 -3.34
C ARG A 261 -30.57 -11.05 -2.09
N ALA A 262 -31.81 -11.46 -2.29
CA ALA A 262 -32.78 -11.71 -1.23
C ALA A 262 -32.43 -12.94 -0.36
N ASP A 263 -31.77 -13.94 -0.95
CA ASP A 263 -31.16 -15.07 -0.25
C ASP A 263 -29.95 -14.70 0.64
N GLY A 264 -29.46 -13.47 0.51
CA GLY A 264 -28.34 -12.93 1.24
C GLY A 264 -26.99 -13.04 0.53
N GLU A 265 -26.92 -13.61 -0.68
CA GLU A 265 -25.68 -13.65 -1.46
C GLU A 265 -25.22 -12.23 -1.83
N LEU A 266 -23.91 -11.96 -1.69
CA LEU A 266 -23.27 -10.73 -2.15
C LEU A 266 -22.48 -10.98 -3.43
N LEU A 267 -22.81 -10.20 -4.45
CA LEU A 267 -22.03 -10.08 -5.66
C LEU A 267 -21.25 -8.75 -5.62
N THR A 268 -19.99 -8.78 -6.04
CA THR A 268 -19.10 -7.62 -6.10
C THR A 268 -18.45 -7.55 -7.48
N GLY A 269 -18.16 -6.33 -7.93
CA GLY A 269 -17.46 -6.13 -9.18
C GLY A 269 -17.42 -4.67 -9.56
N ALA A 270 -17.66 -4.39 -10.83
CA ALA A 270 -17.57 -3.05 -11.39
C ALA A 270 -18.84 -2.71 -12.18
N TRP A 271 -19.07 -1.41 -12.32
CA TRP A 271 -20.02 -0.87 -13.27
C TRP A 271 -19.34 0.19 -14.13
N THR A 272 -19.81 0.32 -15.37
CA THR A 272 -19.42 1.39 -16.27
C THR A 272 -20.65 2.14 -16.77
N ARG A 273 -20.47 3.43 -17.04
CA ARG A 273 -21.54 4.27 -17.58
C ARG A 273 -21.51 4.19 -19.10
N GLY A 274 -22.59 3.70 -19.69
CA GLY A 274 -22.80 3.66 -21.12
C GLY A 274 -23.32 4.98 -21.70
N GLN A 275 -23.82 4.92 -22.93
CA GLN A 275 -24.49 6.05 -23.59
C GLN A 275 -25.97 6.10 -23.19
N ASP A 276 -26.59 7.27 -23.27
CA ASP A 276 -28.05 7.43 -23.12
C ASP A 276 -28.66 6.86 -21.83
N GLY A 277 -27.91 6.90 -20.71
CA GLY A 277 -28.41 6.47 -19.39
C GLY A 277 -28.31 4.97 -19.12
N THR A 278 -27.60 4.22 -19.98
CA THR A 278 -27.32 2.80 -19.71
C THR A 278 -26.14 2.62 -18.75
N VAL A 279 -26.16 1.51 -18.03
CA VAL A 279 -25.11 1.05 -17.15
C VAL A 279 -24.80 -0.41 -17.43
N ASP A 280 -23.54 -0.70 -17.66
CA ASP A 280 -23.04 -2.06 -17.80
C ASP A 280 -22.53 -2.52 -16.44
N LEU A 281 -23.17 -3.52 -15.85
CA LEU A 281 -22.76 -4.16 -14.61
C LEU A 281 -22.00 -5.45 -14.92
N HIS A 282 -20.91 -5.64 -14.22
CA HIS A 282 -20.11 -6.85 -14.26
C HIS A 282 -19.81 -7.27 -12.81
N LEU A 283 -20.51 -8.31 -12.31
CA LEU A 283 -20.47 -8.73 -10.91
C LEU A 283 -20.17 -10.22 -10.76
N ARG A 284 -19.49 -10.61 -9.68
CA ARG A 284 -19.20 -12.01 -9.33
C ARG A 284 -19.44 -12.26 -7.83
N PRO A 285 -19.72 -13.51 -7.41
CA PRO A 285 -19.82 -13.85 -5.99
C PRO A 285 -18.53 -13.51 -5.24
N LEU A 286 -18.59 -13.37 -3.91
CA LEU A 286 -17.37 -13.21 -3.12
C LEU A 286 -16.44 -14.43 -3.29
N ARG A 287 -15.14 -14.16 -3.43
CA ARG A 287 -14.13 -15.23 -3.48
C ARG A 287 -14.13 -16.05 -2.18
N GLU A 288 -14.28 -17.35 -2.32
CA GLU A 288 -14.22 -18.29 -1.20
C GLU A 288 -12.79 -18.43 -0.60
N GLU A 289 -12.73 -18.83 0.67
CA GLU A 289 -11.46 -19.10 1.34
C GLU A 289 -10.73 -20.28 0.68
N GLY A 290 -9.46 -20.06 0.32
CA GLY A 290 -8.64 -21.08 -0.35
C GLY A 290 -8.77 -21.11 -1.87
N MET A 291 -9.75 -20.40 -2.45
CA MET A 291 -9.91 -20.30 -3.91
C MET A 291 -8.77 -19.48 -4.55
N PRO A 292 -8.05 -20.02 -5.55
CA PRO A 292 -7.07 -19.27 -6.32
C PRO A 292 -7.69 -18.07 -7.02
N LEU A 293 -6.96 -16.95 -7.10
CA LEU A 293 -7.45 -15.73 -7.77
C LEU A 293 -7.77 -15.99 -9.26
N THR A 294 -6.99 -16.82 -9.94
CA THR A 294 -7.21 -17.15 -11.35
C THR A 294 -8.48 -17.95 -11.59
N GLU A 295 -8.87 -18.77 -10.63
CA GLU A 295 -10.10 -19.57 -10.70
C GLU A 295 -11.31 -18.66 -10.49
N HIS A 296 -11.27 -17.85 -9.42
CA HIS A 296 -12.31 -16.86 -9.12
C HIS A 296 -12.56 -15.85 -10.27
N LEU A 297 -11.50 -15.42 -10.96
CA LEU A 297 -11.62 -14.54 -12.13
C LEU A 297 -12.17 -15.25 -13.37
N GLY A 298 -12.11 -16.58 -13.40
CA GLY A 298 -12.65 -17.41 -14.47
C GLY A 298 -14.11 -17.84 -14.26
N ASP A 299 -14.66 -17.62 -13.05
CA ASP A 299 -16.07 -17.89 -12.77
C ASP A 299 -16.99 -16.98 -13.61
N GLU A 300 -18.16 -17.53 -13.95
CA GLU A 300 -19.18 -16.85 -14.73
C GLU A 300 -19.63 -15.59 -13.98
N ALA A 301 -19.44 -14.44 -14.62
CA ALA A 301 -19.89 -13.17 -14.08
C ALA A 301 -21.34 -12.92 -14.49
N LEU A 302 -22.08 -12.28 -13.58
CA LEU A 302 -23.30 -11.60 -13.94
C LEU A 302 -22.92 -10.35 -14.74
N GLU A 303 -23.12 -10.42 -16.05
CA GLU A 303 -22.96 -9.31 -16.98
C GLU A 303 -24.35 -8.86 -17.44
N LEU A 304 -24.68 -7.59 -17.21
CA LEU A 304 -25.99 -7.02 -17.54
C LEU A 304 -25.84 -5.60 -18.07
N THR A 305 -26.60 -5.28 -19.13
CA THR A 305 -26.81 -3.90 -19.57
C THR A 305 -28.18 -3.41 -19.11
N LEU A 306 -28.20 -2.40 -18.23
CA LEU A 306 -29.43 -1.84 -17.67
C LEU A 306 -29.63 -0.39 -18.11
N THR A 307 -30.89 0.01 -18.31
CA THR A 307 -31.28 1.41 -18.46
C THR A 307 -31.72 1.93 -17.11
N ILE A 308 -31.18 3.09 -16.71
CA ILE A 308 -31.49 3.70 -15.41
C ILE A 308 -32.10 5.07 -15.66
N GLU A 309 -33.36 5.24 -15.23
CA GLU A 309 -34.08 6.50 -15.30
C GLU A 309 -34.34 7.04 -13.89
N GLU A 310 -33.83 8.24 -13.61
CA GLU A 310 -34.10 8.93 -12.35
C GLU A 310 -35.51 9.53 -12.35
N GLN A 311 -36.30 9.17 -11.34
CA GLN A 311 -37.66 9.66 -11.16
C GLN A 311 -37.67 10.96 -10.33
N GLY A 312 -38.75 11.74 -10.46
CA GLY A 312 -38.86 13.05 -9.79
C GLY A 312 -38.92 13.00 -8.25
N ASP A 313 -39.06 11.83 -7.66
CA ASP A 313 -39.03 11.59 -6.21
C ASP A 313 -37.66 11.11 -5.69
N GLY A 314 -36.66 11.00 -6.57
CA GLY A 314 -35.30 10.55 -6.26
C GLY A 314 -35.13 9.03 -6.29
N THR A 315 -36.14 8.26 -6.69
CA THR A 315 -36.00 6.83 -6.97
C THR A 315 -35.43 6.59 -8.37
N LEU A 316 -34.88 5.40 -8.61
CA LEU A 316 -34.42 4.98 -9.94
C LEU A 316 -35.31 3.87 -10.49
N HIS A 317 -35.81 4.05 -11.71
CA HIS A 317 -36.41 2.95 -12.46
C HIS A 317 -35.32 2.24 -13.25
N VAL A 318 -35.12 0.95 -12.96
CA VAL A 318 -34.11 0.12 -13.59
C VAL A 318 -34.79 -0.91 -14.47
N THR A 319 -34.50 -0.87 -15.77
CA THR A 319 -35.06 -1.80 -16.75
C THR A 319 -33.98 -2.40 -17.64
N GLY A 320 -34.13 -3.66 -18.02
CA GLY A 320 -33.20 -4.32 -18.95
C GLY A 320 -32.86 -5.75 -18.54
N GLU A 321 -32.64 -6.61 -19.53
CA GLU A 321 -32.16 -7.99 -19.34
C GLU A 321 -32.90 -8.80 -18.25
N GLY A 322 -34.22 -8.63 -18.17
CA GLY A 322 -35.09 -9.33 -17.22
C GLY A 322 -35.29 -8.62 -15.88
N GLN A 323 -34.71 -7.44 -15.70
CA GLN A 323 -34.96 -6.55 -14.55
C GLN A 323 -36.02 -5.50 -14.92
N ASP A 324 -36.95 -5.27 -14.01
CA ASP A 324 -37.90 -4.15 -13.98
C ASP A 324 -38.20 -3.84 -12.50
N LEU A 325 -37.41 -2.90 -11.96
CA LEU A 325 -37.28 -2.63 -10.52
C LEU A 325 -37.35 -1.13 -10.25
N VAL A 326 -37.90 -0.75 -9.10
CA VAL A 326 -37.76 0.62 -8.55
C VAL A 326 -36.80 0.58 -7.37
N LEU A 327 -35.74 1.38 -7.45
CA LEU A 327 -34.73 1.53 -6.41
C LEU A 327 -34.96 2.80 -5.61
N ALA A 328 -35.05 2.69 -4.29
CA ALA A 328 -35.11 3.81 -3.37
C ALA A 328 -33.76 4.03 -2.67
N PRO A 329 -33.35 5.27 -2.37
CA PRO A 329 -32.09 5.56 -1.70
C PRO A 329 -32.05 4.95 -0.29
N ASP A 330 -30.91 4.40 0.11
CA ASP A 330 -30.67 3.84 1.44
C ASP A 330 -29.71 4.70 2.26
N GLU A 331 -30.30 5.64 3.02
CA GLU A 331 -29.55 6.54 3.91
C GLU A 331 -28.72 5.77 4.96
N SER A 332 -29.09 4.53 5.31
CA SER A 332 -28.36 3.76 6.32
C SER A 332 -27.03 3.22 5.80
N GLY A 333 -26.95 2.95 4.49
CA GLY A 333 -25.75 2.46 3.81
C GLY A 333 -24.76 3.57 3.42
N SER A 334 -25.19 4.83 3.33
CA SER A 334 -24.35 5.93 2.86
C SER A 334 -23.64 6.72 3.98
N VAL A 335 -24.07 6.58 5.25
CA VAL A 335 -23.61 7.41 6.39
C VAL A 335 -22.08 7.51 6.50
N VAL A 336 -21.37 6.40 6.35
CA VAL A 336 -19.90 6.36 6.48
C VAL A 336 -19.22 7.22 5.41
N TYR A 337 -19.79 7.25 4.20
CA TYR A 337 -19.22 7.91 3.03
C TYR A 337 -19.59 9.40 2.97
N GLU A 338 -20.84 9.76 3.31
CA GLU A 338 -21.34 11.13 3.18
C GLU A 338 -21.02 12.03 4.38
N ARG A 339 -20.94 11.45 5.59
CA ARG A 339 -20.82 12.26 6.82
C ARG A 339 -19.53 13.10 6.85
N GLY A 340 -18.45 12.59 6.27
CA GLY A 340 -17.12 13.21 6.27
C GLY A 340 -16.54 13.48 7.67
N PHE A 341 -15.37 14.12 7.72
CA PHE A 341 -14.71 14.50 8.98
C PHE A 341 -14.91 16.00 9.29
N SER A 342 -15.20 16.37 10.54
CA SER A 342 -15.09 17.76 11.01
C SER A 342 -14.29 17.87 12.30
N TRP A 343 -13.64 19.01 12.46
CA TRP A 343 -12.92 19.38 13.68
C TRP A 343 -13.75 20.25 14.64
N GLY A 344 -14.94 20.67 14.23
CA GLY A 344 -15.91 21.37 15.08
C GLY A 344 -16.94 20.42 15.67
N ALA A 345 -17.57 20.84 16.77
CA ALA A 345 -18.69 20.13 17.36
C ALA A 345 -19.89 20.14 16.40
N ARG A 346 -20.42 18.96 16.09
CA ARG A 346 -21.64 18.82 15.31
C ARG A 346 -22.85 18.60 16.22
N PRO A 347 -24.07 18.95 15.76
CA PRO A 347 -25.29 18.67 16.51
C PRO A 347 -25.51 17.18 16.82
N ASP A 348 -24.96 16.27 16.01
CA ASP A 348 -25.04 14.82 16.16
C ASP A 348 -23.90 14.21 16.98
N ASP A 349 -22.95 14.99 17.51
CA ASP A 349 -21.85 14.46 18.31
C ASP A 349 -22.23 14.21 19.80
N PRO A 350 -21.77 13.12 20.43
CA PRO A 350 -21.05 11.99 19.85
C PRO A 350 -22.01 11.01 19.14
N PHE A 351 -21.63 10.58 17.93
CA PHE A 351 -22.37 9.60 17.14
C PHE A 351 -21.58 8.28 17.10
N ASN A 352 -22.05 7.26 17.82
CA ASN A 352 -21.47 5.90 17.80
C ASN A 352 -22.60 4.89 17.60
N ARG A 353 -22.52 4.05 16.55
CA ARG A 353 -23.53 3.05 16.19
C ARG A 353 -23.00 1.64 16.39
#